data_AF-A0A937MVE1-F1
#
_entry.id   AF-A0A937MVE1-F1
#
_cell.length_a   1.000
_cell.length_b   1.000
_cell.length_c   1.000
_cell.angle_alpha   90.00
_cell.angle_beta   90.00
_cell.angle_gamma   90.00
#
_symmetry.space_group_name_H-M   'P 1'
#
loop_
_entity.id
_entity.type
_entity.pdbx_description
1 polymer ?
#
loop_
_entity_poly.entity_id
_entity_poly.type
_entity_poly.pdbx_seq_one_letter_code
_entity_poly.pdbx_strand_id
1 'polypeptide(L)'
;MLSIFVETSCNRYNRDECVSCHVYEPLMEHPVSQWHLTVEQAVSMAEKIKNVEVLNALAQQEINLTGGEASQNPEIVEICKVFQTVTPHVCLHTNLDILSDTSKRWLRLVELMKLGIRVDITLYPTAWESSQKYFMGEMLKLQSKLIVNVVYESLTDLQSQIGLLLNFFKDTAYTHVTELLQTYADKIASLNKDHCDEKLFTQHLGDTEAFAQKPEFTLGLSLLPAFKIDDNGHRSMASMPFPKDPYFIGCPAARGSIDIMTIQQNGEMTPCCDVGNLKCQPKFGNVLMDTPEEIMAKMEGSMKVLASGIQKNHENLKTGKAGHLVEEGIPPYCH
;
A
#
# COMPACT_ATOMS: atom_id res chain seq x y z
N MET A 1 -2.51 -2.65 10.93
CA MET A 1 -1.45 -3.30 10.13
C MET A 1 -0.13 -2.56 10.31
N LEU A 2 0.99 -3.28 10.19
CA LEU A 2 2.30 -2.67 9.99
C LEU A 2 2.71 -2.75 8.52
N SER A 3 3.18 -1.63 7.96
CA SER A 3 3.82 -1.58 6.64
C SER A 3 5.30 -1.36 6.84
N ILE A 4 6.14 -2.36 6.55
CA ILE A 4 7.56 -2.34 6.83
C ILE A 4 8.33 -2.23 5.52
N PHE A 5 9.18 -1.21 5.42
CA PHE A 5 10.01 -1.04 4.24
C PHE A 5 11.25 -1.91 4.37
N VAL A 6 11.45 -2.75 3.37
CA VAL A 6 12.55 -3.71 3.34
C VAL A 6 13.56 -3.39 2.24
N GLU A 7 13.20 -2.50 1.33
CA GLU A 7 14.00 -2.11 0.18
C GLU A 7 13.69 -0.66 -0.20
N THR A 8 14.72 0.16 -0.45
CA THR A 8 14.57 1.50 -1.03
C THR A 8 14.62 1.47 -2.56
N SER A 9 15.46 0.62 -3.15
CA SER A 9 15.66 0.60 -4.60
C SER A 9 14.47 0.02 -5.36
N CYS A 10 14.27 0.47 -6.60
CA CYS A 10 13.28 -0.10 -7.51
C CYS A 10 13.77 -0.02 -8.95
N ASN A 11 13.56 -1.08 -9.73
CA ASN A 11 13.98 -1.14 -11.13
C ASN A 11 13.26 -0.08 -11.98
N ARG A 12 12.05 0.31 -11.58
CA ARG A 12 11.26 1.31 -12.31
C ARG A 12 11.72 2.74 -12.05
N TYR A 13 12.35 3.01 -10.89
CA TYR A 13 13.00 4.31 -10.62
C TYR A 13 14.15 4.55 -11.58
N ASN A 14 14.99 3.52 -11.74
CA ASN A 14 16.15 3.58 -12.62
C ASN A 14 15.80 3.76 -14.11
N ARG A 15 14.56 3.46 -14.50
CA ARG A 15 14.06 3.63 -15.86
C ARG A 15 13.17 4.88 -16.03
N ASP A 16 12.98 5.67 -14.98
CA ASP A 16 12.07 6.83 -14.95
C ASP A 16 10.61 6.47 -15.32
N GLU A 17 10.20 5.22 -15.05
CA GLU A 17 8.89 4.68 -15.40
C GLU A 17 7.88 4.75 -14.24
N CYS A 18 8.24 5.52 -13.21
CA CYS A 18 7.45 5.72 -11.99
C CYS A 18 7.43 7.20 -11.62
N VAL A 19 7.09 8.06 -12.59
CA VAL A 19 7.03 9.52 -12.47
C VAL A 19 6.12 10.01 -11.33
N SER A 20 5.15 9.20 -10.92
CA SER A 20 4.21 9.49 -9.83
C SER A 20 4.53 8.69 -8.56
N CYS A 21 5.77 8.17 -8.43
CA CYS A 21 6.17 7.40 -7.26
C CYS A 21 6.35 8.29 -6.02
N HIS A 22 5.32 8.32 -5.20
CA HIS A 22 5.29 9.04 -3.93
C HIS A 22 6.32 8.62 -2.87
N VAL A 23 6.99 7.49 -3.04
CA VAL A 23 8.03 6.99 -2.11
C VAL A 23 9.46 7.20 -2.60
N TYR A 24 9.65 7.54 -3.89
CA TYR A 24 10.98 7.57 -4.48
C TYR A 24 11.86 8.67 -3.88
N GLU A 25 11.43 9.93 -4.00
CA GLU A 25 12.23 11.09 -3.58
C GLU A 25 12.66 11.00 -2.09
N PRO A 26 11.76 10.73 -1.13
CA PRO A 26 12.19 10.74 0.27
C PRO A 26 13.03 9.52 0.66
N LEU A 27 12.89 8.38 -0.03
CA LEU A 27 13.74 7.21 0.26
C LEU A 27 15.17 7.38 -0.26
N MET A 28 15.36 8.13 -1.34
CA MET A 28 16.66 8.40 -1.94
C MET A 28 17.54 9.34 -1.11
N GLU A 29 16.98 10.05 -0.13
CA GLU A 29 17.73 10.89 0.81
C GLU A 29 18.58 10.06 1.78
N HIS A 30 18.24 8.78 1.99
CA HIS A 30 18.99 7.90 2.88
C HIS A 30 20.29 7.38 2.24
N PRO A 31 21.37 7.16 3.01
CA PRO A 31 22.58 6.53 2.51
C PRO A 31 22.29 5.17 1.88
N VAL A 32 22.95 4.84 0.76
CA VAL A 32 22.79 3.54 0.05
C VAL A 32 23.04 2.35 0.97
N SER A 33 23.93 2.48 1.96
CA SER A 33 24.18 1.44 2.97
C SER A 33 22.97 1.12 3.86
N GLN A 34 21.93 1.96 3.84
CA GLN A 34 20.69 1.80 4.59
C GLN A 34 19.50 1.47 3.70
N TRP A 35 19.70 1.20 2.41
CA TRP A 35 18.61 0.93 1.48
C TRP A 35 17.99 -0.45 1.62
N HIS A 36 18.75 -1.41 2.15
CA HIS A 36 18.30 -2.78 2.34
C HIS A 36 18.15 -3.06 3.83
N LEU A 37 16.96 -3.50 4.24
CA LEU A 37 16.78 -4.06 5.57
C LEU A 37 17.54 -5.39 5.64
N THR A 38 18.41 -5.57 6.63
CA THR A 38 19.12 -6.84 6.86
C THR A 38 18.30 -7.79 7.72
N VAL A 39 18.66 -9.08 7.71
CA VAL A 39 18.02 -10.08 8.60
C VAL A 39 18.21 -9.71 10.08
N GLU A 40 19.40 -9.24 10.48
CA GLU A 40 19.68 -8.83 11.86
C GLU A 40 18.78 -7.65 12.31
N GLN A 41 18.61 -6.67 11.44
CA GLN A 41 17.69 -5.56 11.69
C GLN A 41 16.24 -6.08 11.80
N ALA A 42 15.81 -6.94 10.88
CA ALA A 42 14.47 -7.53 10.94
C ALA A 42 14.22 -8.30 12.24
N VAL A 43 15.21 -9.04 12.77
CA VAL A 43 15.11 -9.72 14.07
C VAL A 43 14.90 -8.71 15.20
N SER A 44 15.72 -7.67 15.25
CA SER A 44 15.58 -6.59 16.24
C SER A 44 14.21 -5.89 16.15
N MET A 45 13.74 -5.58 14.94
CA MET A 45 12.42 -5.01 14.71
C MET A 45 11.31 -5.95 15.20
N ALA A 46 11.38 -7.24 14.86
CA ALA A 46 10.38 -8.23 15.24
C ALA A 46 10.30 -8.42 16.77
N GLU A 47 11.44 -8.45 17.46
CA GLU A 47 11.49 -8.48 18.92
C GLU A 47 10.87 -7.21 19.53
N LYS A 48 11.19 -6.03 19.00
CA LYS A 48 10.60 -4.77 19.48
C LYS A 48 9.09 -4.71 19.24
N ILE A 49 8.63 -5.09 18.05
CA ILE A 49 7.21 -5.10 17.69
C ILE A 49 6.41 -5.99 18.65
N LYS A 50 6.93 -7.18 19.02
CA LYS A 50 6.28 -8.06 19.99
C LYS A 50 6.13 -7.44 21.38
N ASN A 51 7.09 -6.58 21.77
CA ASN A 51 7.16 -5.99 23.11
C ASN A 51 6.43 -4.64 23.24
N VAL A 52 5.99 -4.03 22.13
CA VAL A 52 5.20 -2.79 22.15
C VAL A 52 3.76 -3.13 21.79
N GLU A 53 2.85 -3.03 22.77
CA GLU A 53 1.47 -3.52 22.67
C GLU A 53 0.73 -3.06 21.41
N VAL A 54 0.78 -1.76 21.11
CA VAL A 54 0.12 -1.18 19.92
C VAL A 54 0.73 -1.70 18.61
N LEU A 55 2.06 -1.86 18.54
CA LEU A 55 2.71 -2.40 17.34
C LEU A 55 2.37 -3.87 17.16
N ASN A 56 2.36 -4.65 18.24
CA ASN A 56 1.96 -6.05 18.20
C ASN A 56 0.51 -6.19 17.74
N ALA A 57 -0.42 -5.39 18.28
CA ALA A 57 -1.83 -5.41 17.88
C ALA A 57 -2.00 -5.09 16.38
N LEU A 58 -1.25 -4.11 15.86
CA LEU A 58 -1.25 -3.80 14.43
C LEU A 58 -0.65 -4.94 13.59
N ALA A 59 0.41 -5.60 14.07
CA ALA A 59 1.04 -6.74 13.42
C ALA A 59 0.14 -7.97 13.37
N GLN A 60 -0.68 -8.21 14.41
CA GLN A 60 -1.63 -9.32 14.42
C GLN A 60 -2.71 -9.20 13.34
N GLN A 61 -2.96 -8.00 12.82
CA GLN A 61 -3.81 -7.82 11.64
C GLN A 61 -3.09 -8.32 10.39
N GLU A 62 -1.93 -7.70 10.08
CA GLU A 62 -1.04 -8.07 8.98
C GLU A 62 0.27 -7.27 9.09
N ILE A 63 1.36 -7.88 8.65
CA ILE A 63 2.63 -7.22 8.33
C ILE A 63 2.81 -7.24 6.82
N ASN A 64 2.80 -6.06 6.21
CA ASN A 64 3.08 -5.87 4.79
C ASN A 64 4.53 -5.45 4.56
N LEU A 65 5.27 -6.20 3.76
CA LEU A 65 6.63 -5.85 3.36
C LEU A 65 6.63 -5.12 2.02
N THR A 66 7.13 -3.88 2.03
CA THR A 66 7.07 -2.96 0.88
C THR A 66 8.30 -2.03 0.83
N GLY A 67 8.18 -0.86 0.21
CA GLY A 67 9.23 0.16 0.06
C GLY A 67 9.32 0.62 -1.39
N GLY A 68 10.51 0.53 -1.98
CA GLY A 68 10.74 0.60 -3.42
C GLY A 68 10.22 -0.66 -4.11
N GLU A 69 11.09 -1.66 -4.31
CA GLU A 69 10.71 -2.96 -4.81
C GLU A 69 11.16 -4.07 -3.85
N ALA A 70 10.31 -4.42 -2.90
CA ALA A 70 10.65 -5.33 -1.81
C ALA A 70 11.25 -6.68 -2.26
N SER A 71 10.84 -7.20 -3.43
CA SER A 71 11.37 -8.46 -3.97
C SER A 71 12.81 -8.35 -4.53
N GLN A 72 13.38 -7.14 -4.63
CA GLN A 72 14.80 -6.93 -4.93
C GLN A 72 15.71 -7.21 -3.73
N ASN A 73 15.21 -7.09 -2.50
CA ASN A 73 16.00 -7.39 -1.32
C ASN A 73 16.50 -8.85 -1.40
N PRO A 74 17.83 -9.09 -1.36
CA PRO A 74 18.37 -10.43 -1.57
C PRO A 74 18.03 -11.43 -0.46
N GLU A 75 17.70 -10.93 0.73
CA GLU A 75 17.39 -11.67 1.94
C GLU A 75 15.89 -11.72 2.26
N ILE A 76 15.02 -11.25 1.33
CA ILE A 76 13.58 -11.10 1.57
C ILE A 76 12.89 -12.35 2.11
N VAL A 77 13.35 -13.54 1.69
CA VAL A 77 12.82 -14.82 2.19
C VAL A 77 13.08 -14.99 3.68
N GLU A 78 14.30 -14.71 4.14
CA GLU A 78 14.66 -14.84 5.56
C GLU A 78 14.00 -13.72 6.40
N ILE A 79 13.94 -12.50 5.87
CA ILE A 79 13.23 -11.37 6.50
C ILE A 79 11.74 -11.72 6.72
N CYS A 80 11.10 -12.28 5.71
CA CYS A 80 9.73 -12.79 5.80
C CYS A 80 9.56 -13.84 6.90
N LYS A 81 10.46 -14.83 6.96
CA LYS A 81 10.44 -15.88 8.01
C LYS A 81 10.57 -15.27 9.41
N VAL A 82 11.40 -14.23 9.57
CA VAL A 82 11.54 -13.49 10.83
C VAL A 82 10.21 -12.84 11.23
N PHE A 83 9.55 -12.11 10.33
CA PHE A 83 8.26 -11.48 10.64
C PHE A 83 7.11 -12.48 10.80
N GLN A 84 7.19 -13.67 10.18
CA GLN A 84 6.25 -14.77 10.45
C GLN A 84 6.30 -15.25 11.91
N THR A 85 7.39 -14.98 12.64
CA THR A 85 7.44 -15.26 14.09
C THR A 85 6.61 -14.27 14.92
N VAL A 86 6.17 -13.15 14.34
CA VAL A 86 5.29 -12.15 14.97
C VAL A 86 3.82 -12.46 14.66
N THR A 87 3.51 -12.74 13.39
CA THR A 87 2.15 -13.03 12.89
C THR A 87 2.21 -13.98 11.69
N PRO A 88 1.24 -14.89 11.49
CA PRO A 88 1.15 -15.66 10.25
C PRO A 88 0.69 -14.81 9.06
N HIS A 89 0.16 -13.61 9.30
CA HIS A 89 -0.38 -12.70 8.30
C HIS A 89 0.73 -11.81 7.74
N VAL A 90 1.72 -12.41 7.07
CA VAL A 90 2.76 -11.67 6.35
C VAL A 90 2.44 -11.64 4.87
N CYS A 91 2.53 -10.45 4.26
CA CYS A 91 2.41 -10.27 2.83
C CYS A 91 3.58 -9.45 2.27
N LEU A 92 3.80 -9.58 0.96
CA LEU A 92 4.81 -8.83 0.22
C LEU A 92 4.13 -8.10 -0.94
N HIS A 93 4.38 -6.80 -1.08
CA HIS A 93 3.97 -6.03 -2.25
C HIS A 93 5.08 -5.95 -3.30
N THR A 94 4.76 -6.20 -4.58
CA THR A 94 5.72 -6.12 -5.69
C THR A 94 5.13 -5.47 -6.94
N ASN A 95 5.97 -4.85 -7.77
CA ASN A 95 5.59 -4.38 -9.11
C ASN A 95 5.50 -5.52 -10.14
N LEU A 96 5.92 -6.74 -9.80
CA LEU A 96 5.93 -7.93 -10.69
C LEU A 96 6.58 -7.72 -12.08
N ASP A 97 7.41 -6.68 -12.23
CA ASP A 97 8.15 -6.36 -13.45
C ASP A 97 9.43 -7.19 -13.49
N ILE A 98 9.27 -8.46 -13.83
CA ILE A 98 10.28 -9.51 -13.76
C ILE A 98 10.65 -9.95 -15.18
N LEU A 99 11.94 -10.16 -15.43
CA LEU A 99 12.46 -10.45 -16.77
C LEU A 99 12.34 -11.92 -17.18
N SER A 100 12.40 -12.86 -16.22
CA SER A 100 12.37 -14.30 -16.50
C SER A 100 11.99 -15.11 -15.25
N ASP A 101 11.36 -16.26 -15.50
CA ASP A 101 11.02 -17.31 -14.52
C ASP A 101 12.22 -18.09 -13.98
N THR A 102 13.42 -17.84 -14.51
CA THR A 102 14.68 -18.35 -13.95
C THR A 102 15.44 -17.28 -13.14
N SER A 103 14.92 -16.06 -13.09
CA SER A 103 15.54 -14.97 -12.33
C SER A 103 15.49 -15.25 -10.83
N LYS A 104 16.55 -14.87 -10.11
CA LYS A 104 16.61 -14.98 -8.64
C LYS A 104 15.42 -14.29 -7.95
N ARG A 105 14.98 -13.16 -8.51
CA ARG A 105 13.83 -12.39 -8.02
C ARG A 105 12.53 -13.21 -8.09
N TRP A 106 12.24 -13.85 -9.23
CA TRP A 106 11.09 -14.75 -9.35
C TRP A 106 11.20 -15.96 -8.42
N LEU A 107 12.36 -16.61 -8.36
CA LEU A 107 12.56 -17.79 -7.52
C LEU A 107 12.30 -17.49 -6.03
N ARG A 108 12.67 -16.30 -5.55
CA ARG A 108 12.32 -15.83 -4.20
C ARG A 108 10.81 -15.68 -4.02
N LEU A 109 10.08 -15.09 -4.97
CA LEU A 109 8.61 -14.98 -4.90
C LEU A 109 7.95 -16.36 -4.85
N VAL A 110 8.43 -17.31 -5.65
CA VAL A 110 7.95 -18.71 -5.62
C VAL A 110 8.19 -19.34 -4.25
N GLU A 111 9.35 -19.13 -3.65
CA GLU A 111 9.65 -19.62 -2.30
C GLU A 111 8.73 -19.00 -1.25
N LEU A 112 8.50 -17.68 -1.30
CA LEU A 112 7.58 -16.97 -0.40
C LEU A 112 6.15 -17.51 -0.49
N MET A 113 5.60 -17.67 -1.70
CA MET A 113 4.25 -18.23 -1.87
C MET A 113 4.15 -19.67 -1.35
N LYS A 114 5.20 -20.49 -1.53
CA LYS A 114 5.26 -21.84 -0.95
C LYS A 114 5.33 -21.86 0.58
N LEU A 115 5.86 -20.79 1.19
CA LEU A 115 5.85 -20.58 2.64
C LEU A 115 4.50 -20.02 3.15
N GLY A 116 3.49 -19.90 2.28
CA GLY A 116 2.17 -19.38 2.62
C GLY A 116 2.10 -17.85 2.74
N ILE A 117 3.14 -17.15 2.30
CA ILE A 117 3.18 -15.68 2.31
C ILE A 117 2.44 -15.18 1.07
N ARG A 118 1.47 -14.28 1.29
CA ARG A 118 0.71 -13.68 0.18
C ARG A 118 1.59 -12.67 -0.55
N VAL A 119 1.65 -12.78 -1.87
CA VAL A 119 2.33 -11.80 -2.72
C VAL A 119 1.26 -10.99 -3.46
N ASP A 120 1.20 -9.71 -3.14
CA ASP A 120 0.28 -8.75 -3.76
C ASP A 120 1.03 -7.89 -4.78
N ILE A 121 0.29 -7.34 -5.74
CA ILE A 121 0.91 -6.63 -6.87
C ILE A 121 0.40 -5.20 -7.00
N THR A 122 1.26 -4.32 -7.52
CA THR A 122 0.80 -3.06 -8.12
C THR A 122 0.74 -3.23 -9.63
N LEU A 123 -0.42 -2.95 -10.21
CA LEU A 123 -0.63 -3.02 -11.65
C LEU A 123 0.11 -1.87 -12.36
N TYR A 124 0.88 -2.21 -13.39
CA TYR A 124 1.59 -1.26 -14.23
C TYR A 124 1.28 -1.56 -15.70
N PRO A 125 0.37 -0.81 -16.35
CA PRO A 125 0.01 -1.02 -17.75
C PRO A 125 1.20 -1.11 -18.71
N THR A 126 2.27 -0.36 -18.45
CA THR A 126 3.49 -0.36 -19.29
C THR A 126 4.33 -1.63 -19.19
N ALA A 127 4.20 -2.42 -18.12
CA ALA A 127 4.86 -3.72 -17.96
C ALA A 127 3.90 -4.90 -18.11
N TRP A 128 2.63 -4.63 -18.44
CA TRP A 128 1.58 -5.64 -18.44
C TRP A 128 1.85 -6.78 -19.42
N GLU A 129 1.92 -6.47 -20.73
CA GLU A 129 2.09 -7.49 -21.76
C GLU A 129 3.51 -8.09 -21.78
N SER A 130 4.53 -7.31 -21.42
CA SER A 130 5.93 -7.76 -21.45
C SER A 130 6.30 -8.64 -20.25
N SER A 131 5.58 -8.52 -19.12
CA SER A 131 5.96 -9.19 -17.88
C SER A 131 4.77 -9.56 -17.00
N GLN A 132 4.03 -8.58 -16.46
CA GLN A 132 3.11 -8.81 -15.34
C GLN A 132 2.03 -9.84 -15.65
N LYS A 133 1.48 -9.83 -16.87
CA LYS A 133 0.42 -10.75 -17.30
C LYS A 133 0.85 -12.22 -17.17
N TYR A 134 2.06 -12.55 -17.63
CA TYR A 134 2.60 -13.91 -17.53
C TYR A 134 2.80 -14.32 -16.08
N PHE A 135 3.54 -13.51 -15.31
CA PHE A 135 3.85 -13.84 -13.92
C PHE A 135 2.64 -13.84 -13.02
N MET A 136 1.62 -13.03 -13.29
CA MET A 136 0.36 -13.07 -12.57
C MET A 136 -0.33 -14.42 -12.80
N GLY A 137 -0.34 -14.93 -14.04
CA GLY A 137 -0.81 -16.29 -14.34
C GLY A 137 -0.06 -17.37 -13.56
N GLU A 138 1.26 -17.25 -13.42
CA GLU A 138 2.04 -18.20 -12.60
C GLU A 138 1.77 -18.05 -11.10
N MET A 139 1.59 -16.82 -10.59
CA MET A 139 1.22 -16.57 -9.18
C MET A 139 -0.11 -17.22 -8.81
N LEU A 140 -1.12 -17.14 -9.69
CA LEU A 140 -2.44 -17.73 -9.44
C LEU A 140 -2.43 -19.27 -9.29
N LYS A 141 -1.36 -19.94 -9.73
CA LYS A 141 -1.14 -21.38 -9.49
C LYS A 141 -0.55 -21.67 -8.12
N LEU A 142 0.06 -20.67 -7.48
CA LEU A 142 0.85 -20.80 -6.26
C LEU A 142 0.17 -20.23 -5.02
N GLN A 143 -0.80 -19.32 -5.19
CA GLN A 143 -1.58 -18.74 -4.09
C GLN A 143 -3.05 -18.59 -4.48
N SER A 144 -3.93 -18.64 -3.47
CA SER A 144 -5.38 -18.52 -3.65
C SER A 144 -5.94 -17.16 -3.19
N LYS A 145 -5.05 -16.19 -2.90
CA LYS A 145 -5.41 -14.83 -2.48
C LYS A 145 -4.49 -13.85 -3.16
N LEU A 146 -5.04 -12.75 -3.67
CA LEU A 146 -4.28 -11.70 -4.33
C LEU A 146 -4.96 -10.35 -4.10
N ILE A 147 -4.20 -9.34 -3.70
CA ILE A 147 -4.59 -7.94 -3.81
C ILE A 147 -3.87 -7.34 -5.01
N VAL A 148 -4.63 -6.62 -5.84
CA VAL A 148 -4.09 -5.81 -6.92
C VAL A 148 -4.29 -4.34 -6.56
N ASN A 149 -3.19 -3.63 -6.36
CA ASN A 149 -3.18 -2.18 -6.23
C ASN A 149 -3.27 -1.56 -7.64
N VAL A 150 -4.32 -0.81 -7.90
CA VAL A 150 -4.57 -0.11 -9.16
C VAL A 150 -4.28 1.36 -8.94
N VAL A 151 -3.12 1.81 -9.40
CA VAL A 151 -2.68 3.20 -9.25
C VAL A 151 -3.05 3.98 -10.50
N TYR A 152 -3.91 5.00 -10.40
CA TYR A 152 -4.48 5.68 -11.57
C TYR A 152 -4.44 7.21 -11.51
N GLU A 153 -4.09 7.86 -12.62
CA GLU A 153 -4.02 9.33 -12.73
C GLU A 153 -5.31 9.97 -13.26
N SER A 154 -6.16 9.19 -13.92
CA SER A 154 -7.40 9.66 -14.54
C SER A 154 -8.45 8.55 -14.62
N LEU A 155 -9.70 8.90 -14.92
CA LEU A 155 -10.75 7.91 -15.17
C LEU A 155 -10.44 7.02 -16.38
N THR A 156 -9.83 7.58 -17.43
CA THR A 156 -9.40 6.82 -18.61
C THR A 156 -8.34 5.79 -18.24
N ASP A 157 -7.39 6.16 -17.39
CA ASP A 157 -6.35 5.26 -16.89
C ASP A 157 -6.96 4.15 -16.02
N LEU A 158 -7.81 4.51 -15.06
CA LEU A 158 -8.56 3.56 -14.24
C LEU A 158 -9.38 2.58 -15.09
N GLN A 159 -10.10 3.09 -16.09
CA GLN A 159 -10.89 2.27 -17.02
C GLN A 159 -10.00 1.29 -17.79
N SER A 160 -8.86 1.76 -18.29
CA SER A 160 -7.88 0.93 -19.01
C SER A 160 -7.36 -0.19 -18.11
N GLN A 161 -6.95 0.13 -16.90
CA GLN A 161 -6.42 -0.81 -15.91
C GLN A 161 -7.44 -1.87 -15.48
N ILE A 162 -8.67 -1.47 -15.16
CA ILE A 162 -9.77 -2.42 -14.89
C ILE A 162 -10.04 -3.29 -16.12
N GLY A 163 -9.97 -2.73 -17.33
CA GLY A 163 -10.09 -3.47 -18.58
C GLY A 163 -9.01 -4.55 -18.75
N LEU A 164 -7.76 -4.27 -18.40
CA LEU A 164 -6.66 -5.24 -18.43
C LEU A 164 -6.95 -6.43 -17.51
N LEU A 165 -7.33 -6.16 -16.25
CA LEU A 165 -7.67 -7.19 -15.27
C LEU A 165 -8.89 -8.00 -15.72
N LEU A 166 -9.94 -7.33 -16.17
CA LEU A 166 -11.17 -7.97 -16.63
C LEU A 166 -10.88 -8.93 -17.80
N ASN A 167 -10.10 -8.48 -18.79
CA ASN A 167 -9.74 -9.32 -19.93
C ASN A 167 -8.88 -10.51 -19.54
N PHE A 168 -7.97 -10.34 -18.57
CA PHE A 168 -7.18 -11.46 -18.04
C PHE A 168 -8.06 -12.50 -17.34
N PHE A 169 -8.94 -12.06 -16.42
CA PHE A 169 -9.72 -12.99 -15.61
C PHE A 169 -10.87 -13.65 -16.39
N LYS A 170 -11.31 -13.10 -17.54
CA LYS A 170 -12.27 -13.73 -18.45
C LYS A 170 -11.85 -15.12 -18.91
N ASP A 171 -10.54 -15.33 -19.07
CA ASP A 171 -9.98 -16.61 -19.51
C ASP A 171 -9.66 -17.56 -18.33
N THR A 172 -10.07 -17.20 -17.11
CA THR A 172 -9.88 -18.00 -15.89
C THR A 172 -11.21 -18.62 -15.42
N ALA A 173 -11.13 -19.56 -14.47
CA ALA A 173 -12.32 -20.17 -13.86
C ALA A 173 -13.01 -19.27 -12.81
N TYR A 174 -12.46 -18.11 -12.48
CA TYR A 174 -12.91 -17.26 -11.37
C TYR A 174 -14.00 -16.29 -11.80
N THR A 175 -15.22 -16.78 -12.05
CA THR A 175 -16.33 -15.95 -12.56
C THR A 175 -16.71 -14.83 -11.61
N HIS A 176 -16.65 -15.06 -10.29
CA HIS A 176 -16.92 -14.04 -9.26
C HIS A 176 -15.95 -12.85 -9.34
N VAL A 177 -14.71 -13.08 -9.78
CA VAL A 177 -13.74 -12.01 -10.03
C VAL A 177 -14.15 -11.18 -11.25
N THR A 178 -14.57 -11.84 -12.33
CA THR A 178 -15.04 -11.13 -13.53
C THR A 178 -16.30 -10.32 -13.28
N GLU A 179 -17.21 -10.77 -12.41
CA GLU A 179 -18.42 -10.04 -12.00
C GLU A 179 -18.06 -8.74 -11.25
N LEU A 180 -17.11 -8.81 -10.32
CA LEU A 180 -16.60 -7.62 -9.62
C LEU A 180 -15.95 -6.63 -10.60
N LEU A 181 -15.05 -7.12 -11.45
CA LEU A 181 -14.35 -6.27 -12.42
C LEU A 181 -15.30 -5.65 -13.46
N GLN A 182 -16.35 -6.38 -13.87
CA GLN A 182 -17.39 -5.86 -14.74
C GLN A 182 -18.20 -4.75 -14.04
N THR A 183 -18.51 -4.91 -12.76
CA THR A 183 -19.18 -3.87 -11.96
C THR A 183 -18.36 -2.59 -11.92
N TYR A 184 -17.05 -2.69 -11.67
CA TYR A 184 -16.15 -1.54 -11.76
C TYR A 184 -16.14 -0.93 -13.16
N ALA A 185 -15.99 -1.75 -14.21
CA ALA A 185 -15.94 -1.29 -15.59
C ALA A 185 -17.20 -0.49 -16.00
N ASP A 186 -18.38 -0.99 -15.63
CA ASP A 186 -19.66 -0.35 -15.95
C ASP A 186 -19.82 0.98 -15.21
N LYS A 187 -19.47 1.02 -13.92
CA LYS A 187 -19.51 2.25 -13.11
C LYS A 187 -18.56 3.31 -13.65
N ILE A 188 -17.32 2.94 -13.98
CA ILE A 188 -16.33 3.89 -14.53
C ILE A 188 -16.78 4.39 -15.92
N ALA A 189 -17.29 3.53 -16.79
CA ALA A 189 -17.79 3.92 -18.10
C ALA A 189 -18.96 4.92 -18.02
N SER A 190 -19.79 4.83 -16.97
CA SER A 190 -20.89 5.77 -16.74
C SER A 190 -20.42 7.18 -16.35
N LEU A 191 -19.22 7.30 -15.75
CA LEU A 191 -18.62 8.56 -15.30
C LEU A 191 -17.94 9.35 -16.43
N ASN A 192 -17.52 8.71 -17.52
CA ASN A 192 -16.79 9.34 -18.62
C ASN A 192 -17.62 10.30 -19.51
N LYS A 193 -18.82 10.73 -19.06
CA LYS A 193 -19.75 11.53 -19.85
C LYS A 193 -19.82 13.01 -19.48
N ASP A 194 -19.34 13.42 -18.30
CA ASP A 194 -19.32 14.82 -17.87
C ASP A 194 -18.13 15.08 -16.95
N HIS A 195 -17.76 16.36 -16.79
CA HIS A 195 -16.61 16.84 -16.03
C HIS A 195 -16.39 16.09 -14.69
N CYS A 196 -15.12 15.76 -14.40
CA CYS A 196 -14.69 15.02 -13.22
C CYS A 196 -15.01 15.79 -11.93
N ASP A 197 -16.19 15.53 -11.37
CA ASP A 197 -16.63 16.00 -10.05
C ASP A 197 -16.32 14.90 -9.03
N GLU A 198 -15.48 15.21 -8.04
CA GLU A 198 -15.07 14.30 -6.96
C GLU A 198 -16.27 13.76 -6.17
N LYS A 199 -17.31 14.57 -5.98
CA LYS A 199 -18.56 14.15 -5.33
C LYS A 199 -19.30 13.15 -6.19
N LEU A 200 -19.35 13.38 -7.50
CA LEU A 200 -19.98 12.46 -8.46
C LEU A 200 -19.22 11.13 -8.51
N PHE A 201 -17.89 11.18 -8.56
CA PHE A 201 -17.00 10.02 -8.51
C PHE A 201 -17.23 9.19 -7.24
N THR A 202 -17.19 9.86 -6.08
CA THR A 202 -17.39 9.24 -4.77
C THR A 202 -18.76 8.61 -4.64
N GLN A 203 -19.80 9.30 -5.12
CA GLN A 203 -21.17 8.77 -5.10
C GLN A 203 -21.34 7.57 -6.05
N HIS A 204 -20.73 7.59 -7.23
CA HIS A 204 -20.89 6.52 -8.23
C HIS A 204 -20.09 5.25 -7.87
N LEU A 205 -18.84 5.42 -7.43
CA LEU A 205 -18.01 4.30 -6.98
C LEU A 205 -18.28 3.90 -5.54
N GLY A 206 -19.03 4.71 -4.79
CA GLY A 206 -19.60 4.34 -3.50
C GLY A 206 -20.34 3.01 -3.57
N ASP A 207 -20.34 2.29 -2.45
CA ASP A 207 -20.98 0.98 -2.28
C ASP A 207 -20.48 -0.12 -3.23
N THR A 208 -19.36 0.06 -3.93
CA THR A 208 -18.72 -1.03 -4.68
C THR A 208 -17.96 -1.93 -3.72
N GLU A 209 -18.08 -3.24 -3.91
CA GLU A 209 -17.32 -4.25 -3.19
C GLU A 209 -15.81 -4.10 -3.47
N ALA A 210 -14.98 -4.32 -2.46
CA ALA A 210 -13.51 -4.30 -2.64
C ALA A 210 -12.94 -5.70 -2.88
N PHE A 211 -13.74 -6.74 -2.60
CA PHE A 211 -13.32 -8.12 -2.65
C PHE A 211 -14.29 -8.99 -3.44
N ALA A 212 -13.75 -9.92 -4.22
CA ALA A 212 -14.48 -11.03 -4.80
C ALA A 212 -13.97 -12.32 -4.15
N GLN A 213 -14.83 -12.99 -3.38
CA GLN A 213 -14.45 -14.15 -2.58
C GLN A 213 -15.23 -15.41 -2.92
N LYS A 214 -14.51 -16.49 -3.19
CA LYS A 214 -14.97 -17.88 -3.19
C LYS A 214 -13.89 -18.79 -2.58
N PRO A 215 -14.20 -20.03 -2.17
CA PRO A 215 -13.22 -20.93 -1.54
C PRO A 215 -11.96 -21.16 -2.38
N GLU A 216 -12.09 -21.19 -3.70
CA GLU A 216 -11.00 -21.41 -4.65
C GLU A 216 -10.06 -20.21 -4.79
N PHE A 217 -10.58 -18.99 -4.68
CA PHE A 217 -9.80 -17.78 -4.90
C PHE A 217 -10.47 -16.54 -4.33
N THR A 218 -9.66 -15.67 -3.72
CA THR A 218 -10.06 -14.33 -3.31
C THR A 218 -9.24 -13.27 -4.04
N LEU A 219 -9.91 -12.37 -4.76
CA LEU A 219 -9.32 -11.14 -5.27
C LEU A 219 -9.71 -9.96 -4.36
N GLY A 220 -8.75 -9.10 -4.04
CA GLY A 220 -8.99 -7.75 -3.55
C GLY A 220 -8.51 -6.70 -4.55
N LEU A 221 -9.25 -5.60 -4.66
CA LEU A 221 -8.83 -4.42 -5.41
C LEU A 221 -8.57 -3.27 -4.43
N SER A 222 -7.36 -2.71 -4.51
CA SER A 222 -7.02 -1.46 -3.82
C SER A 222 -6.86 -0.38 -4.88
N LEU A 223 -7.84 0.52 -4.97
CA LEU A 223 -7.78 1.64 -5.90
C LEU A 223 -7.01 2.79 -5.24
N LEU A 224 -5.97 3.29 -5.92
CA LEU A 224 -5.09 4.34 -5.41
C LEU A 224 -5.00 5.45 -6.47
N PRO A 225 -5.54 6.66 -6.23
CA PRO A 225 -5.27 7.77 -7.11
C PRO A 225 -3.77 8.05 -7.11
N ALA A 226 -3.17 8.18 -8.28
CA ALA A 226 -1.81 8.64 -8.41
C ALA A 226 -1.76 10.12 -8.02
N PHE A 227 -1.39 10.37 -6.77
CA PHE A 227 -1.28 11.72 -6.26
C PHE A 227 0.03 12.33 -6.74
N LYS A 228 -0.05 13.42 -7.50
CA LYS A 228 1.09 14.32 -7.58
C LYS A 228 1.34 14.87 -6.18
N ILE A 229 2.58 14.71 -5.74
CA ILE A 229 3.08 15.31 -4.51
C ILE A 229 3.78 16.60 -4.91
N ASP A 230 3.44 17.72 -4.27
CA ASP A 230 4.17 18.97 -4.44
C ASP A 230 5.56 18.90 -3.79
N ASP A 231 6.44 19.86 -4.07
CA ASP A 231 7.80 19.88 -3.53
C ASP A 231 7.86 19.85 -1.98
N ASN A 232 6.73 20.19 -1.32
CA ASN A 232 6.59 20.20 0.13
C ASN A 232 6.03 18.89 0.71
N GLY A 233 5.68 17.91 -0.12
CA GLY A 233 5.09 16.64 0.33
C GLY A 233 3.57 16.61 0.37
N HIS A 234 2.86 17.61 -0.15
CA HIS A 234 1.39 17.67 -0.12
C HIS A 234 0.74 17.04 -1.35
N ARG A 235 -0.41 16.39 -1.15
CA ARG A 235 -1.22 15.77 -2.23
C ARG A 235 -2.24 16.76 -2.78
N SER A 236 -2.48 16.69 -4.09
CA SER A 236 -3.50 17.50 -4.76
C SER A 236 -4.95 17.05 -4.53
N MET A 237 -5.20 15.80 -4.15
CA MET A 237 -6.54 15.26 -3.82
C MET A 237 -6.46 14.38 -2.57
N ALA A 238 -7.48 14.42 -1.72
CA ALA A 238 -7.46 13.78 -0.39
C ALA A 238 -8.55 12.70 -0.19
N SER A 239 -9.56 12.61 -1.05
CA SER A 239 -10.74 11.77 -0.79
C SER A 239 -10.80 10.55 -1.70
N MET A 240 -11.05 9.39 -1.10
CA MET A 240 -11.42 8.14 -1.78
C MET A 240 -12.78 7.67 -1.26
N PRO A 241 -13.72 7.25 -2.13
CA PRO A 241 -14.98 6.66 -1.67
C PRO A 241 -14.74 5.43 -0.79
N PHE A 242 -15.55 5.31 0.27
CA PHE A 242 -15.52 4.21 1.22
C PHE A 242 -16.18 2.95 0.59
N PRO A 243 -15.46 1.82 0.36
CA PRO A 243 -16.11 0.55 0.07
C PRO A 243 -17.06 0.05 1.18
N LYS A 244 -17.97 -0.85 0.81
CA LYS A 244 -19.02 -1.38 1.70
C LYS A 244 -18.56 -2.55 2.59
N ASP A 245 -17.53 -3.28 2.17
CA ASP A 245 -17.16 -4.55 2.77
C ASP A 245 -16.30 -4.42 4.05
N PRO A 246 -16.55 -5.25 5.08
CA PRO A 246 -15.63 -5.41 6.21
C PRO A 246 -14.32 -6.13 5.78
N TYR A 247 -13.26 -5.99 6.57
CA TYR A 247 -11.91 -6.47 6.27
C TYR A 247 -11.83 -8.00 6.16
N PHE A 248 -11.90 -8.56 4.94
CA PHE A 248 -11.97 -10.01 4.73
C PHE A 248 -10.60 -10.71 4.56
N ILE A 249 -9.52 -9.98 4.28
CA ILE A 249 -8.19 -10.56 3.96
C ILE A 249 -7.11 -10.31 5.03
N GLY A 250 -7.43 -9.69 6.18
CA GLY A 250 -6.39 -9.25 7.14
C GLY A 250 -5.66 -7.97 6.69
N CYS A 251 -6.04 -7.42 5.53
CA CYS A 251 -5.49 -6.18 5.00
C CYS A 251 -6.42 -4.99 5.29
N PRO A 252 -5.99 -3.97 6.05
CA PRO A 252 -6.67 -2.68 6.19
C PRO A 252 -6.23 -1.65 5.14
N ALA A 253 -5.30 -1.97 4.23
CA ALA A 253 -4.73 -1.04 3.23
C ALA A 253 -5.69 -0.65 2.09
N ALA A 254 -6.99 -0.64 2.35
CA ALA A 254 -7.97 -0.11 1.43
C ALA A 254 -8.23 1.39 1.64
N ARG A 255 -7.82 2.03 2.76
CA ARG A 255 -8.21 3.43 3.08
C ARG A 255 -7.23 4.16 3.98
N GLY A 256 -7.21 5.48 3.84
CA GLY A 256 -6.57 6.48 4.70
C GLY A 256 -7.10 6.55 6.15
N SER A 257 -7.31 5.42 6.80
CA SER A 257 -7.46 5.31 8.24
C SER A 257 -6.07 5.19 8.89
N ILE A 258 -5.90 5.77 10.09
CA ILE A 258 -4.70 5.73 10.96
C ILE A 258 -4.30 4.28 11.38
N ASP A 259 -4.96 3.26 10.83
CA ASP A 259 -4.79 1.83 11.13
C ASP A 259 -3.55 1.20 10.49
N ILE A 260 -2.71 1.99 9.82
CA ILE A 260 -1.43 1.56 9.22
C ILE A 260 -0.30 2.37 9.85
N MET A 261 0.62 1.67 10.51
CA MET A 261 1.90 2.25 10.93
C MET A 261 2.96 1.86 9.91
N THR A 262 3.59 2.84 9.28
CA THR A 262 4.72 2.61 8.38
C THR A 262 6.02 2.65 9.17
N ILE A 263 6.84 1.62 9.00
CA ILE A 263 8.18 1.49 9.59
C ILE A 263 9.18 1.48 8.43
N GLN A 264 10.02 2.51 8.34
CA GLN A 264 11.08 2.56 7.34
C GLN A 264 12.19 1.54 7.65
N GLN A 265 13.01 1.20 6.66
CA GLN A 265 14.16 0.31 6.81
C GLN A 265 15.19 0.78 7.86
N ASN A 266 15.25 2.09 8.14
CA ASN A 266 16.06 2.67 9.22
C ASN A 266 15.37 2.63 10.60
N GLY A 267 14.17 2.06 10.68
CA GLY A 267 13.34 1.91 11.86
C GLY A 267 12.40 3.09 12.17
N GLU A 268 12.49 4.22 11.47
CA GLU A 268 11.61 5.36 11.72
C GLU A 268 10.13 5.03 11.47
N MET A 269 9.28 5.40 12.42
CA MET A 269 7.85 5.13 12.41
C MET A 269 7.04 6.39 12.08
N THR A 270 6.11 6.24 11.14
CA THR A 270 5.23 7.32 10.68
C THR A 270 3.81 6.79 10.45
N PRO A 271 2.75 7.55 10.80
CA PRO A 271 1.37 7.07 10.74
C PRO A 271 0.79 7.18 9.32
N CYS A 272 1.61 7.54 8.32
CA CYS A 272 1.11 7.81 6.97
C CYS A 272 0.39 6.58 6.43
N CYS A 273 -0.91 6.76 6.22
CA CYS A 273 -1.86 5.73 5.81
C CYS A 273 -1.70 5.29 4.35
N ASP A 274 -0.76 5.89 3.61
CA ASP A 274 -0.36 5.49 2.28
C ASP A 274 1.13 5.74 2.14
N VAL A 275 1.80 4.76 1.53
CA VAL A 275 3.23 4.51 1.48
C VAL A 275 4.10 5.75 1.23
N GLY A 276 3.62 6.77 0.53
CA GLY A 276 4.41 7.95 0.16
C GLY A 276 3.84 9.27 0.64
N ASN A 277 3.90 9.52 1.92
CA ASN A 277 4.28 10.86 2.36
C ASN A 277 5.26 10.71 3.53
N LEU A 278 6.48 10.25 3.28
CA LEU A 278 7.48 10.06 4.34
C LEU A 278 7.85 11.37 5.09
N LYS A 279 7.35 12.50 4.60
CA LYS A 279 7.40 13.82 5.24
C LYS A 279 6.21 14.08 6.19
N CYS A 280 5.24 13.16 6.37
CA CYS A 280 4.14 13.39 7.32
C CYS A 280 4.71 13.61 8.72
N GLN A 281 4.12 14.57 9.41
CA GLN A 281 4.20 14.69 10.84
C GLN A 281 2.85 14.28 11.44
N PRO A 282 2.83 13.78 12.68
CA PRO A 282 3.97 13.61 13.59
C PRO A 282 4.71 12.26 13.43
N LYS A 283 5.99 12.19 13.82
CA LYS A 283 6.77 10.92 13.88
C LYS A 283 6.46 10.13 15.16
N PHE A 284 6.49 8.79 15.11
CA PHE A 284 6.05 7.92 16.22
C PHE A 284 7.20 7.19 16.94
N GLY A 285 8.43 7.58 16.66
CA GLY A 285 9.65 6.98 17.21
C GLY A 285 10.42 6.15 16.17
N ASN A 286 11.35 5.35 16.66
CA ASN A 286 12.19 4.47 15.84
C ASN A 286 12.29 3.08 16.48
N VAL A 287 11.84 2.05 15.76
CA VAL A 287 11.76 0.68 16.28
C VAL A 287 13.13 0.02 16.52
N LEU A 288 14.18 0.51 15.86
CA LEU A 288 15.56 0.02 16.01
C LEU A 288 16.32 0.74 17.13
N MET A 289 16.04 2.03 17.34
CA MET A 289 16.84 2.89 18.21
C MET A 289 16.20 3.16 19.58
N ASP A 290 14.87 3.30 19.63
CA ASP A 290 14.17 3.69 20.85
C ASP A 290 13.84 2.47 21.73
N THR A 291 13.76 2.66 23.04
CA THR A 291 13.17 1.65 23.95
C THR A 291 11.65 1.55 23.77
N PRO A 292 11.00 0.45 24.19
CA PRO A 292 9.54 0.35 24.19
C PRO A 292 8.85 1.54 24.88
N GLU A 293 9.40 1.99 26.01
CA GLU A 293 8.86 3.12 26.79
C GLU A 293 9.01 4.44 26.04
N GLU A 294 10.16 4.67 25.39
CA GLU A 294 10.40 5.85 24.56
C GLU A 294 9.46 5.89 23.35
N ILE A 295 9.23 4.73 22.70
CA ILE A 295 8.24 4.61 21.63
C ILE A 295 6.87 5.01 22.14
N MET A 296 6.39 4.42 23.23
CA MET A 296 5.06 4.72 23.78
C MET A 296 4.91 6.21 24.16
N ALA A 297 5.94 6.80 24.77
CA ALA A 297 5.93 8.23 25.11
C ALA A 297 5.86 9.13 23.86
N LYS A 298 6.63 8.82 22.81
CA LYS A 298 6.57 9.54 21.53
C LYS A 298 5.21 9.36 20.86
N MET A 299 4.65 8.14 20.85
CA MET A 299 3.32 7.87 20.31
C MET A 299 2.25 8.71 21.02
N GLU A 300 2.27 8.79 22.35
CA GLU A 300 1.31 9.60 23.11
C GLU A 300 1.41 11.10 22.76
N GLY A 301 2.63 11.63 22.64
CA GLY A 301 2.86 13.01 22.19
C GLY A 301 2.33 13.25 20.79
N SER A 302 2.61 12.34 19.87
CA SER A 302 2.20 12.40 18.46
C SER A 302 0.68 12.27 18.29
N MET A 303 0.01 11.45 19.11
CA MET A 303 -1.45 11.38 19.12
C MET A 303 -2.12 12.70 19.53
N LYS A 304 -1.50 13.47 20.45
CA LYS A 304 -2.01 14.80 20.84
C LYS A 304 -1.91 15.80 19.68
N VAL A 305 -0.81 15.76 18.93
CA VAL A 305 -0.63 16.58 17.72
C VAL A 305 -1.65 16.20 16.65
N LEU A 306 -1.86 14.91 16.39
CA LEU A 306 -2.89 14.43 15.45
C LEU A 306 -4.28 14.94 15.85
N ALA A 307 -4.67 14.78 17.11
CA ALA A 307 -5.97 15.23 17.59
C ALA A 307 -6.18 16.74 17.42
N SER A 308 -5.14 17.55 17.68
CA SER A 308 -5.15 19.00 17.44
C SER A 308 -5.36 19.33 15.95
N GLY A 309 -4.59 18.69 15.06
CA GLY A 309 -4.71 18.89 13.62
C GLY A 309 -6.09 18.51 13.07
N ILE A 310 -6.66 17.38 13.52
CA ILE A 310 -8.02 16.95 13.17
C ILE A 310 -9.06 17.98 13.63
N GLN A 311 -8.94 18.47 14.86
CA GLN A 311 -9.86 19.49 15.37
C GLN A 311 -9.80 20.77 14.53
N LYS A 312 -8.60 21.27 14.21
CA LYS A 312 -8.41 22.46 13.37
C LYS A 312 -8.96 22.26 11.96
N ASN A 313 -8.80 21.07 11.37
CA ASN A 313 -9.41 20.74 10.08
C ASN A 313 -10.95 20.79 10.14
N HIS A 314 -11.56 20.28 11.20
CA HIS A 314 -13.02 20.41 11.38
C HIS A 314 -13.48 21.86 11.58
N GLU A 315 -12.69 22.69 12.25
CA GLU A 315 -12.96 24.13 12.37
C GLU A 315 -12.82 24.85 11.03
N ASN A 316 -11.82 24.48 10.22
CA ASN A 316 -11.64 24.98 8.86
C ASN A 316 -12.86 24.69 7.98
N LEU A 317 -13.42 23.48 8.04
CA LEU A 317 -14.66 23.13 7.33
C LEU A 317 -15.83 24.05 7.74
N LYS A 318 -16.05 24.24 9.04
CA LYS A 318 -17.16 25.05 9.58
C LYS A 318 -17.05 26.54 9.25
N THR A 319 -15.82 27.02 9.06
CA THR A 319 -15.53 28.45 8.84
C THR A 319 -15.32 28.81 7.37
N GLY A 320 -15.62 27.90 6.43
CA GLY A 320 -15.44 28.13 5.00
C GLY A 320 -13.98 28.19 4.55
N LYS A 321 -13.10 27.53 5.32
CA LYS A 321 -11.66 27.44 5.12
C LYS A 321 -11.21 26.03 4.74
N ALA A 322 -12.08 25.20 4.16
CA ALA A 322 -11.67 23.88 3.69
C ALA A 322 -10.48 23.98 2.73
N GLY A 323 -9.64 22.95 2.70
CA GLY A 323 -8.39 22.96 1.93
C GLY A 323 -7.22 23.72 2.58
N HIS A 324 -7.43 24.47 3.67
CA HIS A 324 -6.31 25.10 4.39
C HIS A 324 -5.52 24.09 5.22
N LEU A 325 -4.21 24.12 5.02
CA LEU A 325 -3.25 23.35 5.80
C LEU A 325 -3.26 23.79 7.27
N VAL A 326 -3.04 22.81 8.15
CA VAL A 326 -2.82 23.02 9.58
C VAL A 326 -1.36 22.78 9.90
N GLU A 327 -0.82 23.50 10.88
CA GLU A 327 0.60 23.46 11.26
C GLU A 327 1.04 22.08 11.77
N GLU A 328 0.09 21.27 12.23
CA GLU A 328 0.29 19.90 12.70
C GLU A 328 0.67 18.89 11.60
N GLY A 329 0.68 19.32 10.33
CA GLY A 329 1.09 18.47 9.20
C GLY A 329 0.04 17.44 8.77
N ILE A 330 -1.21 17.61 9.21
CA ILE A 330 -2.34 16.76 8.81
C ILE A 330 -2.88 17.27 7.47
N PRO A 331 -3.11 16.38 6.47
CA PRO A 331 -3.70 16.78 5.20
C PRO A 331 -5.02 17.55 5.41
N PRO A 332 -5.26 18.61 4.63
CA PRO A 332 -6.43 19.45 4.82
C PRO A 332 -7.68 18.72 4.34
N TYR A 333 -8.83 19.00 4.96
CA TYR A 333 -10.11 18.43 4.52
C TYR A 333 -10.65 19.22 3.33
N CYS A 334 -11.03 18.51 2.26
CA CYS A 334 -11.72 19.06 1.10
C CYS A 334 -13.20 19.35 1.42
N HIS A 335 -13.85 20.15 0.58
CA HIS A 335 -15.23 20.63 0.77
C HIS A 335 -16.30 19.56 0.58
#